data_AF-A0A832X8S3-F1
#
_entry.id   AF-A0A832X8S3-F1
#
_cell.length_a   1.000
_cell.length_b   1.000
_cell.length_c   1.000
_cell.angle_alpha   90.00
_cell.angle_beta   90.00
_cell.angle_gamma   90.00
#
_symmetry.space_group_name_H-M   'P 1'
#
loop_
_entity.id
_entity.type
_entity.pdbx_description
1 polymer ?
#
loop_
_entity_poly.entity_id
_entity_poly.type
_entity_poly.pdbx_seq_one_letter_code
_entity_poly.pdbx_strand_id
1 'polypeptide(L)'
;MENPWKDFKKIPSYVLEMDKGKVDSDHYNLDILPIPFIGNPKAKIIFLLLNPGKNGNEGEFEQNNRDYVTAIRKNLEHDESLEYPFYYLDPKLAETSGYDYYHKRVFKDLLEICDSKYGKTNGARELSKKICVIEFVPYHSKTKGKEIRDLPSREYNRQLVDDAIERGTLIIIGRHEKEWLEEVKSLGRYKEKGRVFTIKNKRARPKISKNNLSEEGFAEVEKILGT
;
A
#
# COMPACT_ATOMS: atom_id res chain seq x y z
N MET A 1 13.48 -12.47 5.12
CA MET A 1 12.83 -13.53 4.31
C MET A 1 12.98 -13.17 2.83
N GLU A 2 13.12 -14.14 1.93
CA GLU A 2 13.03 -13.86 0.48
C GLU A 2 11.60 -13.43 0.11
N ASN A 3 11.44 -12.58 -0.90
CA ASN A 3 10.13 -12.10 -1.35
C ASN A 3 9.30 -13.27 -1.94
N PRO A 4 8.21 -13.72 -1.28
CA PRO A 4 7.42 -14.85 -1.76
C PRO A 4 6.56 -14.49 -2.98
N TRP A 5 6.41 -13.20 -3.29
CA TRP A 5 5.65 -12.70 -4.43
C TRP A 5 6.47 -12.64 -5.72
N LYS A 6 7.79 -12.86 -5.62
CA LYS A 6 8.66 -12.94 -6.79
C LYS A 6 8.27 -14.15 -7.64
N ASP A 7 8.25 -13.97 -8.97
CA ASP A 7 7.84 -15.00 -9.93
C ASP A 7 6.41 -15.56 -9.71
N PHE A 8 5.55 -14.80 -9.01
CA PHE A 8 4.20 -15.23 -8.67
C PHE A 8 3.33 -15.44 -9.92
N LYS A 9 2.76 -16.65 -10.04
CA LYS A 9 1.94 -17.09 -11.17
C LYS A 9 0.58 -17.57 -10.68
N LYS A 10 -0.43 -17.46 -11.55
CA LYS A 10 -1.78 -17.99 -11.29
C LYS A 10 -1.77 -19.52 -11.42
N ILE A 11 -1.98 -20.29 -10.34
CA ILE A 11 -2.07 -21.77 -10.40
C ILE A 11 -2.93 -22.34 -9.24
N PRO A 12 -4.18 -22.80 -9.45
CA PRO A 12 -5.18 -22.40 -10.45
C PRO A 12 -5.84 -21.03 -10.15
N SER A 13 -5.61 -20.49 -8.95
CA SER A 13 -6.03 -19.18 -8.48
C SER A 13 -4.82 -18.30 -8.18
N TYR A 14 -5.05 -17.03 -7.86
CA TYR A 14 -4.02 -16.13 -7.37
C TYR A 14 -3.86 -16.26 -5.85
N VAL A 15 -3.41 -17.43 -5.41
CA VAL A 15 -3.06 -17.69 -4.01
C VAL A 15 -1.64 -18.22 -3.95
N LEU A 16 -0.80 -17.65 -3.08
CA LEU A 16 0.52 -18.20 -2.83
C LEU A 16 0.42 -19.63 -2.29
N GLU A 17 1.34 -20.51 -2.70
CA GLU A 17 1.35 -21.90 -2.23
C GLU A 17 1.33 -21.98 -0.71
N MET A 18 2.10 -21.13 -0.04
CA MET A 18 2.18 -21.08 1.43
C MET A 18 0.90 -20.61 2.13
N ASP A 19 0.01 -19.95 1.41
CA ASP A 19 -1.27 -19.46 1.92
C ASP A 19 -2.43 -20.43 1.58
N LYS A 20 -2.19 -21.49 0.80
CA LYS A 20 -3.24 -22.47 0.45
C LYS A 20 -3.82 -23.13 1.70
N GLY A 21 -5.14 -23.30 1.71
CA GLY A 21 -5.90 -23.79 2.87
C GLY A 21 -6.08 -22.76 3.99
N LYS A 22 -5.40 -21.61 3.92
CA LYS A 22 -5.51 -20.53 4.90
C LYS A 22 -6.21 -19.29 4.37
N VAL A 23 -6.58 -19.26 3.09
CA VAL A 23 -7.34 -18.17 2.46
C VAL A 23 -8.74 -18.66 2.14
N ASP A 24 -9.75 -17.85 2.47
CA ASP A 24 -11.15 -18.15 2.19
C ASP A 24 -11.58 -17.61 0.84
N SER A 25 -12.06 -18.48 -0.05
CA SER A 25 -12.69 -18.03 -1.29
C SER A 25 -14.04 -17.33 -1.07
N ASP A 26 -14.71 -17.52 0.07
CA ASP A 26 -15.97 -16.84 0.37
C ASP A 26 -15.74 -15.38 0.79
N HIS A 27 -14.64 -15.12 1.51
CA HIS A 27 -14.28 -13.79 1.99
C HIS A 27 -13.36 -13.01 1.03
N TYR A 28 -12.55 -13.68 0.22
CA TYR A 28 -11.59 -13.04 -0.68
C TYR A 28 -11.82 -13.37 -2.15
N ASN A 29 -11.53 -12.41 -3.01
CA ASN A 29 -11.49 -12.59 -4.46
C ASN A 29 -10.10 -13.08 -4.86
N LEU A 30 -10.04 -14.33 -5.29
CA LEU A 30 -8.81 -15.05 -5.64
C LEU A 30 -8.62 -15.17 -7.16
N ASP A 31 -9.50 -14.53 -7.93
CA ASP A 31 -9.48 -14.53 -9.39
C ASP A 31 -8.70 -13.35 -9.98
N ILE A 32 -8.34 -12.38 -9.13
CA ILE A 32 -7.54 -11.20 -9.46
C ILE A 32 -6.22 -11.18 -8.69
N LEU A 33 -5.23 -10.50 -9.24
CA LEU A 33 -3.89 -10.39 -8.66
C LEU A 33 -3.94 -9.87 -7.21
N PRO A 34 -3.10 -10.42 -6.31
CA PRO A 34 -2.96 -9.93 -4.96
C PRO A 34 -2.16 -8.63 -4.97
N ILE A 35 -2.40 -7.79 -3.97
CA ILE A 35 -1.71 -6.51 -3.78
C ILE A 35 -1.21 -6.48 -2.32
N PRO A 36 -0.10 -7.18 -2.01
CA PRO A 36 0.53 -7.17 -0.68
C PRO A 36 1.12 -5.80 -0.32
N PHE A 37 1.60 -5.07 -1.31
CA PHE A 37 2.20 -3.76 -1.20
C PHE A 37 2.15 -3.04 -2.56
N ILE A 38 2.27 -1.72 -2.54
CA ILE A 38 2.28 -0.85 -3.72
C ILE A 38 3.37 0.20 -3.53
N GLY A 39 4.33 0.33 -4.44
CA GLY A 39 5.46 1.25 -4.30
C GLY A 39 6.74 0.56 -3.86
N ASN A 40 7.83 1.34 -3.82
CA ASN A 40 9.14 0.85 -3.40
C ASN A 40 9.18 0.68 -1.87
N PRO A 41 9.44 -0.52 -1.31
CA PRO A 41 9.49 -0.71 0.15
C PRO A 41 10.57 0.10 0.85
N LYS A 42 11.56 0.64 0.12
CA LYS A 42 12.59 1.57 0.62
C LYS A 42 12.14 3.04 0.62
N ALA A 43 10.88 3.32 0.28
CA ALA A 43 10.29 4.65 0.28
C ALA A 43 10.46 5.37 1.63
N LYS A 44 10.44 6.71 1.60
CA LYS A 44 10.58 7.57 2.78
C LYS A 44 9.33 7.62 3.65
N ILE A 45 8.18 7.22 3.11
CA ILE A 45 6.90 7.11 3.78
C ILE A 45 6.34 5.71 3.55
N ILE A 46 6.07 4.97 4.63
CA ILE A 46 5.32 3.71 4.57
C ILE A 46 3.91 3.97 5.10
N PHE A 47 2.91 3.53 4.34
CA PHE A 47 1.50 3.63 4.69
C PHE A 47 0.88 2.26 4.89
N LEU A 48 0.55 1.95 6.14
CA LEU A 48 0.02 0.65 6.54
C LEU A 48 -1.51 0.63 6.45
N LEU A 49 -2.01 -0.30 5.63
CA LEU A 49 -3.42 -0.52 5.37
C LEU A 49 -3.85 -1.94 5.78
N LEU A 50 -5.07 -2.34 5.43
CA LEU A 50 -5.63 -3.62 5.84
C LEU A 50 -5.54 -4.63 4.71
N ASN A 51 -6.33 -4.42 3.68
CA ASN A 51 -6.37 -5.25 2.51
C ASN A 51 -6.99 -4.45 1.35
N PRO A 52 -6.72 -4.86 0.10
CA PRO A 52 -7.35 -4.27 -1.07
C PRO A 52 -8.88 -4.39 -1.03
N GLY A 53 -9.57 -3.34 -1.44
CA GLY A 53 -11.03 -3.25 -1.35
C GLY A 53 -11.78 -4.05 -2.42
N LYS A 54 -13.04 -4.36 -2.14
CA LYS A 54 -13.99 -5.07 -3.04
C LYS A 54 -14.34 -4.34 -4.33
N ASN A 55 -14.38 -3.01 -4.29
CA ASN A 55 -15.19 -2.22 -5.22
C ASN A 55 -14.30 -1.43 -6.18
N GLY A 56 -14.16 -1.96 -7.38
CA GLY A 56 -13.51 -1.29 -8.49
C GLY A 56 -13.57 -2.12 -9.76
N ASN A 57 -12.91 -1.60 -10.79
CA ASN A 57 -12.78 -2.20 -12.11
C ASN A 57 -11.45 -2.97 -12.28
N GLU A 58 -10.72 -3.24 -11.20
CA GLU A 58 -9.39 -3.86 -11.26
C GLU A 58 -9.42 -5.23 -11.97
N GLY A 59 -10.42 -6.06 -11.70
CA GLY A 59 -10.53 -7.37 -12.36
C GLY A 59 -10.81 -7.29 -13.87
N GLU A 60 -11.52 -6.24 -14.31
CA GLU A 60 -11.73 -5.97 -15.74
C GLU A 60 -10.44 -5.44 -16.39
N PHE A 61 -9.74 -4.52 -15.71
CA PHE A 61 -8.46 -4.00 -16.17
C PHE A 61 -7.39 -5.08 -16.23
N GLU A 62 -7.36 -6.02 -15.29
CA GLU A 62 -6.43 -7.15 -15.34
C GLU A 62 -6.62 -7.99 -16.61
N GLN A 63 -7.86 -8.16 -17.07
CA GLN A 63 -8.16 -8.95 -18.27
C GLN A 63 -7.80 -8.19 -19.57
N ASN A 64 -7.95 -6.87 -19.56
CA ASN A 64 -7.96 -6.07 -20.80
C ASN A 64 -6.79 -5.08 -20.93
N ASN A 65 -6.02 -4.83 -19.87
CA ASN A 65 -4.97 -3.82 -19.84
C ASN A 65 -3.61 -4.42 -19.46
N ARG A 66 -2.74 -4.60 -20.46
CA ARG A 66 -1.39 -5.17 -20.26
C ARG A 66 -0.49 -4.29 -19.42
N ASP A 67 -0.62 -2.96 -19.51
CA ASP A 67 0.19 -2.03 -18.74
C ASP A 67 -0.14 -2.15 -17.24
N TYR A 68 -1.42 -2.30 -16.91
CA TYR A 68 -1.88 -2.55 -15.54
C TYR A 68 -1.29 -3.83 -14.95
N VAL A 69 -1.41 -4.96 -15.67
CA VAL A 69 -0.86 -6.25 -15.23
C VAL A 69 0.66 -6.18 -15.09
N THR A 70 1.33 -5.55 -16.05
CA THR A 70 2.80 -5.39 -16.04
C THR A 70 3.25 -4.58 -14.84
N ALA A 71 2.56 -3.47 -14.53
CA ALA A 71 2.89 -2.63 -13.38
C ALA A 71 2.74 -3.38 -12.05
N ILE A 72 1.66 -4.15 -11.87
CA ILE A 72 1.47 -4.98 -10.67
C ILE A 72 2.59 -6.02 -10.55
N ARG A 73 2.89 -6.75 -11.62
CA ARG A 73 3.93 -7.81 -11.61
C ARG A 73 5.31 -7.26 -11.28
N LYS A 74 5.70 -6.16 -11.95
CA LYS A 74 6.94 -5.45 -11.66
C LYS A 74 7.01 -4.97 -10.22
N ASN A 75 5.90 -4.43 -9.70
CA ASN A 75 5.80 -4.04 -8.30
C ASN A 75 5.99 -5.24 -7.37
N LEU A 76 5.32 -6.38 -7.61
CA LEU A 76 5.48 -7.60 -6.80
C LEU A 76 6.93 -8.10 -6.73
N GLU A 77 7.73 -7.83 -7.77
CA GLU A 77 9.15 -8.18 -7.87
C GLU A 77 10.09 -7.11 -7.29
N HIS A 78 9.56 -5.97 -6.82
CA HIS A 78 10.31 -4.77 -6.44
C HIS A 78 11.19 -4.22 -7.57
N ASP A 79 10.72 -4.29 -8.82
CA ASP A 79 11.45 -3.79 -9.98
C ASP A 79 11.64 -2.26 -9.89
N GLU A 80 12.89 -1.83 -9.68
CA GLU A 80 13.29 -0.42 -9.54
C GLU A 80 13.26 0.35 -10.88
N SER A 81 12.97 -0.32 -12.02
CA SER A 81 12.84 0.34 -13.34
C SER A 81 11.50 1.02 -13.59
N LEU A 82 10.51 0.87 -12.71
CA LEU A 82 9.23 1.56 -12.81
C LEU A 82 9.41 3.07 -12.66
N GLU A 83 8.96 3.84 -13.67
CA GLU A 83 8.96 5.33 -13.59
C GLU A 83 8.08 5.82 -12.42
N TYR A 84 6.98 5.11 -12.17
CA TYR A 84 6.06 5.31 -11.05
C TYR A 84 6.08 4.06 -10.15
N PRO A 85 6.98 3.96 -9.15
CA PRO A 85 7.03 2.79 -8.27
C PRO A 85 5.66 2.55 -7.60
N PHE A 86 5.02 3.60 -7.11
CA PHE A 86 3.60 3.56 -6.76
C PHE A 86 2.75 3.65 -8.03
N TYR A 87 2.51 2.53 -8.69
CA TYR A 87 1.97 2.49 -10.06
C TYR A 87 0.56 3.11 -10.20
N TYR A 88 -0.27 3.14 -9.16
CA TYR A 88 -1.56 3.85 -9.23
C TYR A 88 -1.44 5.37 -9.35
N LEU A 89 -0.21 5.92 -9.29
CA LEU A 89 0.08 7.31 -9.61
C LEU A 89 0.54 7.52 -11.07
N ASP A 90 0.67 6.44 -11.86
CA ASP A 90 0.95 6.52 -13.29
C ASP A 90 -0.29 7.01 -14.05
N PRO A 91 -0.20 8.11 -14.83
CA PRO A 91 -1.29 8.60 -15.66
C PRO A 91 -1.85 7.56 -16.64
N LYS A 92 -1.07 6.54 -17.04
CA LYS A 92 -1.56 5.44 -17.89
C LYS A 92 -2.64 4.60 -17.22
N LEU A 93 -2.72 4.64 -15.90
CA LEU A 93 -3.71 3.92 -15.10
C LEU A 93 -4.86 4.82 -14.64
N ALA A 94 -5.03 6.01 -15.24
CA ALA A 94 -6.04 7.01 -14.85
C ALA A 94 -7.49 6.49 -14.84
N GLU A 95 -7.79 5.45 -15.62
CA GLU A 95 -9.12 4.83 -15.70
C GLU A 95 -9.34 3.74 -14.64
N THR A 96 -8.31 3.38 -13.87
CA THR A 96 -8.43 2.41 -12.78
C THR A 96 -9.06 3.05 -11.55
N SER A 97 -9.91 2.28 -10.88
CA SER A 97 -10.48 2.64 -9.58
C SER A 97 -9.43 2.85 -8.49
N GLY A 98 -8.30 2.12 -8.54
CA GLY A 98 -7.15 2.37 -7.68
C GLY A 98 -6.51 3.75 -7.92
N TYR A 99 -6.33 4.18 -9.17
CA TYR A 99 -5.87 5.54 -9.48
C TYR A 99 -6.81 6.58 -8.85
N ASP A 100 -8.12 6.43 -9.07
CA ASP A 100 -9.13 7.32 -8.50
C ASP A 100 -9.11 7.35 -6.98
N TYR A 101 -8.92 6.20 -6.35
CA TYR A 101 -8.83 6.07 -4.91
C TYR A 101 -7.61 6.83 -4.35
N TYR A 102 -6.43 6.64 -4.93
CA TYR A 102 -5.21 7.27 -4.44
C TYR A 102 -5.14 8.75 -4.82
N HIS A 103 -5.36 9.12 -6.09
CA HIS A 103 -5.28 10.50 -6.56
C HIS A 103 -6.32 11.41 -5.91
N LYS A 104 -7.60 11.02 -5.99
CA LYS A 104 -8.70 11.93 -5.62
C LYS A 104 -8.99 11.91 -4.12
N ARG A 105 -8.45 10.92 -3.39
CA ARG A 105 -8.79 10.71 -1.98
C ARG A 105 -7.55 10.59 -1.12
N VAL A 106 -6.90 9.43 -1.09
CA VAL A 106 -5.89 9.11 -0.07
C VAL A 106 -4.74 10.11 -0.08
N PHE A 107 -4.25 10.45 -1.27
CA PHE A 107 -3.08 11.29 -1.48
C PHE A 107 -3.39 12.67 -2.05
N LYS A 108 -4.67 13.09 -2.07
CA LYS A 108 -5.08 14.38 -2.65
C LYS A 108 -4.18 15.54 -2.16
N ASP A 109 -4.04 15.68 -0.85
CA ASP A 109 -3.29 16.79 -0.25
C ASP A 109 -1.77 16.62 -0.48
N LEU A 110 -1.29 15.37 -0.60
CA LEU A 110 0.13 15.10 -0.89
C LEU A 110 0.49 15.43 -2.33
N LEU A 111 -0.43 15.15 -3.26
CA LEU A 111 -0.31 15.52 -4.66
C LEU A 111 -0.35 17.03 -4.81
N GLU A 112 -1.21 17.75 -4.09
CA GLU A 112 -1.21 19.22 -4.08
C GLU A 112 0.17 19.78 -3.66
N ILE A 113 0.78 19.24 -2.60
CA ILE A 113 2.14 19.62 -2.17
C ILE A 113 3.17 19.33 -3.27
N CYS A 114 3.14 18.12 -3.85
CA CYS A 114 4.10 17.73 -4.87
C CYS A 114 3.92 18.53 -6.17
N ASP A 115 2.69 18.81 -6.58
CA ASP A 115 2.37 19.60 -7.77
C ASP A 115 2.83 21.05 -7.60
N SER A 116 2.66 21.64 -6.41
CA SER A 116 3.17 22.98 -6.12
C SER A 116 4.70 23.06 -6.22
N LYS A 117 5.42 21.98 -5.90
CA LYS A 117 6.89 21.96 -5.91
C LYS A 117 7.49 21.53 -7.26
N TYR A 118 6.92 20.51 -7.88
CA TYR A 118 7.49 19.83 -9.05
C TYR A 118 6.70 20.09 -10.34
N GLY A 119 5.54 20.76 -10.24
CA GLY A 119 4.60 20.97 -11.32
C GLY A 119 3.62 19.81 -11.48
N LYS A 120 2.41 20.09 -11.97
CA LYS A 120 1.31 19.12 -12.14
C LYS A 120 1.67 17.88 -12.96
N THR A 121 2.60 18.02 -13.91
CA THR A 121 3.06 16.91 -14.74
C THR A 121 3.98 15.96 -13.99
N ASN A 122 4.71 16.42 -12.96
CA ASN A 122 5.72 15.63 -12.27
C ASN A 122 5.35 15.29 -10.82
N GLY A 123 4.37 15.97 -10.20
CA GLY A 123 4.05 15.78 -8.79
C GLY A 123 3.66 14.35 -8.45
N ALA A 124 2.83 13.71 -9.27
CA ALA A 124 2.48 12.30 -9.12
C ALA A 124 3.70 11.37 -9.21
N ARG A 125 4.61 11.63 -10.17
CA ARG A 125 5.86 10.86 -10.33
C ARG A 125 6.75 10.98 -9.11
N GLU A 126 6.93 12.19 -8.59
CA GLU A 126 7.78 12.41 -7.41
C GLU A 126 7.16 11.85 -6.13
N LEU A 127 5.84 11.93 -5.97
CA LEU A 127 5.15 11.26 -4.87
C LEU A 127 5.31 9.74 -4.93
N SER A 128 5.20 9.15 -6.13
CA SER A 128 5.27 7.69 -6.32
C SER A 128 6.60 7.05 -5.89
N LYS A 129 7.68 7.84 -5.85
CA LYS A 129 9.01 7.42 -5.38
C LYS A 129 9.18 7.52 -3.87
N LYS A 130 8.32 8.31 -3.21
CA LYS A 130 8.45 8.66 -1.79
C LYS A 130 7.50 7.89 -0.88
N ILE A 131 6.48 7.24 -1.44
CA ILE A 131 5.46 6.51 -0.68
C ILE A 131 5.36 5.04 -1.11
N CYS A 132 5.15 4.17 -0.13
CA CYS A 132 4.79 2.78 -0.32
C CYS A 132 3.63 2.42 0.60
N VAL A 133 2.65 1.68 0.07
CA VAL A 133 1.58 1.06 0.85
C VAL A 133 1.96 -0.39 1.14
N ILE A 134 1.72 -0.84 2.37
CA ILE A 134 1.80 -2.25 2.74
C ILE A 134 0.44 -2.66 3.31
N GLU A 135 -0.13 -3.71 2.75
CA GLU A 135 -1.40 -4.28 3.19
C GLU A 135 -1.15 -5.39 4.22
N PHE A 136 -1.99 -5.46 5.25
CA PHE A 136 -1.91 -6.51 6.27
C PHE A 136 -2.30 -7.88 5.70
N VAL A 137 -3.24 -7.90 4.76
CA VAL A 137 -3.69 -9.06 3.99
C VAL A 137 -3.61 -8.71 2.50
N PRO A 138 -2.93 -9.53 1.68
CA PRO A 138 -2.65 -9.18 0.29
C PRO A 138 -3.84 -9.39 -0.66
N TYR A 139 -4.89 -10.09 -0.22
CA TYR A 139 -6.01 -10.50 -1.06
C TYR A 139 -7.19 -9.52 -0.98
N HIS A 140 -7.85 -9.29 -2.12
CA HIS A 140 -9.01 -8.41 -2.23
C HIS A 140 -10.21 -9.00 -1.47
N SER A 141 -10.88 -8.24 -0.60
CA SER A 141 -12.07 -8.76 0.09
C SER A 141 -13.31 -8.74 -0.82
N LYS A 142 -14.15 -9.78 -0.73
CA LYS A 142 -15.47 -9.86 -1.37
C LYS A 142 -16.56 -9.15 -0.57
N THR A 143 -16.34 -8.81 0.69
CA THR A 143 -17.32 -8.10 1.54
C THR A 143 -16.64 -7.02 2.37
N LYS A 144 -17.43 -6.11 2.95
CA LYS A 144 -16.93 -5.14 3.94
C LYS A 144 -16.90 -5.85 5.30
N GLY A 145 -15.75 -5.86 5.96
CA GLY A 145 -15.62 -6.47 7.27
C GLY A 145 -14.61 -7.61 7.28
N LYS A 146 -14.20 -7.98 8.48
CA LYS A 146 -12.93 -8.65 8.74
C LYS A 146 -13.08 -10.16 8.71
N GLU A 147 -12.40 -10.85 7.79
CA GLU A 147 -11.68 -12.04 8.22
C GLU A 147 -10.19 -11.73 8.12
N ILE A 148 -9.43 -12.07 9.17
CA ILE A 148 -7.97 -11.96 9.21
C ILE A 148 -7.48 -13.29 9.74
N ARG A 149 -6.86 -14.05 8.84
CA ARG A 149 -6.30 -15.37 9.12
C ARG A 149 -4.80 -15.25 9.38
N ASP A 150 -4.23 -16.30 9.92
CA ASP A 150 -2.78 -16.47 10.00
C ASP A 150 -2.25 -16.81 8.59
N LEU A 151 -1.76 -15.82 7.84
CA LEU A 151 -1.25 -16.02 6.48
C LEU A 151 0.28 -16.03 6.51
N PRO A 152 0.95 -17.12 6.11
CA PRO A 152 2.42 -17.16 6.05
C PRO A 152 3.03 -16.07 5.19
N SER A 153 2.38 -15.64 4.11
CA SER A 153 2.87 -14.53 3.28
C SER A 153 2.94 -13.18 4.01
N ARG A 154 2.15 -13.01 5.09
CA ARG A 154 2.16 -11.79 5.92
C ARG A 154 3.50 -11.59 6.62
N GLU A 155 4.25 -12.66 6.88
CA GLU A 155 5.59 -12.60 7.46
C GLU A 155 6.53 -11.74 6.61
N TYR A 156 6.40 -11.79 5.28
CA TYR A 156 7.17 -10.92 4.40
C TYR A 156 6.77 -9.45 4.55
N ASN A 157 5.46 -9.16 4.60
CA ASN A 157 4.97 -7.80 4.81
C ASN A 157 5.42 -7.25 6.18
N ARG A 158 5.44 -8.09 7.22
CA ARG A 158 6.01 -7.75 8.53
C ARG A 158 7.48 -7.35 8.41
N GLN A 159 8.29 -8.16 7.72
CA GLN A 159 9.70 -7.86 7.49
C GLN A 159 9.89 -6.51 6.78
N LEU A 160 9.07 -6.18 5.78
CA LEU A 160 9.15 -4.87 5.11
C LEU A 160 8.92 -3.70 6.08
N VAL A 161 8.04 -3.88 7.08
CA VAL A 161 7.83 -2.87 8.14
C VAL A 161 9.01 -2.82 9.09
N ASP A 162 9.56 -3.96 9.53
CA ASP A 162 10.77 -3.99 10.36
C ASP A 162 11.96 -3.31 9.65
N ASP A 163 12.19 -3.59 8.37
CA ASP A 163 13.23 -2.95 7.57
C ASP A 163 13.01 -1.42 7.48
N ALA A 164 11.76 -0.96 7.41
CA ALA A 164 11.44 0.46 7.41
C ALA A 164 11.73 1.12 8.77
N ILE A 165 11.46 0.42 9.87
CA ILE A 165 11.81 0.86 11.23
C ILE A 165 13.33 0.99 11.36
N GLU A 166 14.10 0.01 10.90
CA GLU A 166 15.56 0.03 10.96
C GLU A 166 16.17 1.22 10.19
N ARG A 167 15.57 1.59 9.06
CA ARG A 167 15.98 2.76 8.28
C ARG A 167 15.53 4.11 8.86
N GLY A 168 14.73 4.11 9.92
CA GLY A 168 14.17 5.35 10.47
C GLY A 168 13.11 6.00 9.57
N THR A 169 12.45 5.22 8.71
CA THR A 169 11.41 5.69 7.78
C THR A 169 10.16 6.18 8.52
N LEU A 170 9.48 7.21 8.00
CA LEU A 170 8.20 7.65 8.55
C LEU A 170 7.11 6.60 8.28
N ILE A 171 6.41 6.15 9.32
CA ILE A 171 5.32 5.18 9.17
C ILE A 171 3.98 5.83 9.51
N ILE A 172 2.99 5.62 8.66
CA ILE A 172 1.62 6.06 8.87
C ILE A 172 0.72 4.83 8.90
N ILE A 173 -0.06 4.68 9.97
CA ILE A 173 -1.07 3.63 10.09
C ILE A 173 -2.42 4.20 9.66
N GLY A 174 -2.91 3.77 8.51
CA GLY A 174 -4.22 4.15 7.99
C GLY A 174 -5.36 3.33 8.57
N ARG A 175 -5.15 2.04 8.76
CA ARG A 175 -6.16 1.05 9.17
C ARG A 175 -5.57 0.00 10.10
N HIS A 176 -6.41 -0.60 10.95
CA HIS A 176 -6.08 -1.79 11.76
C HIS A 176 -4.79 -1.65 12.58
N GLU A 177 -4.68 -0.52 13.29
CA GLU A 177 -3.53 -0.22 14.16
C GLU A 177 -3.25 -1.32 15.18
N LYS A 178 -4.29 -1.87 15.80
CA LYS A 178 -4.14 -2.91 16.82
C LYS A 178 -3.42 -4.12 16.22
N GLU A 179 -3.88 -4.59 15.07
CA GLU A 179 -3.33 -5.75 14.38
C GLU A 179 -1.89 -5.51 13.91
N TRP A 180 -1.59 -4.31 13.39
CA TRP A 180 -0.20 -3.96 13.03
C TRP A 180 0.74 -3.92 14.23
N LEU A 181 0.30 -3.40 15.38
CA LEU A 181 1.10 -3.36 16.61
C LEU A 181 1.31 -4.75 17.23
N GLU A 182 0.31 -5.63 17.11
CA GLU A 182 0.41 -7.02 17.56
C GLU A 182 1.36 -7.84 16.67
N GLU A 183 1.29 -7.65 15.36
CA GLU A 183 2.11 -8.36 14.37
C GLU A 183 3.58 -7.87 14.40
N VAL A 184 3.79 -6.55 14.38
CA VAL A 184 5.11 -5.91 14.34
C VAL A 184 5.40 -5.30 15.72
N LYS A 185 5.89 -6.10 16.67
CA LYS A 185 6.11 -5.66 18.06
C LYS A 185 7.05 -4.44 18.18
N SER A 186 8.01 -4.31 17.26
CA SER A 186 8.95 -3.18 17.18
C SER A 186 8.25 -1.84 16.87
N LEU A 187 7.08 -1.88 16.20
CA LEU A 187 6.31 -0.72 15.77
C LEU A 187 5.78 0.09 16.96
N GLY A 188 5.43 -0.55 18.08
CA GLY A 188 4.99 0.13 19.30
C GLY A 188 6.09 1.02 19.89
N ARG A 189 7.29 0.48 20.07
CA ARG A 189 8.45 1.28 20.53
C ARG A 189 8.85 2.36 19.53
N TYR A 190 8.68 2.09 18.24
CA TYR A 190 8.95 3.09 17.20
C TYR A 190 7.92 4.23 17.20
N LYS A 191 6.67 3.92 17.55
CA LYS A 191 5.60 4.90 17.76
C LYS A 191 5.89 5.82 18.95
N GLU A 192 6.38 5.28 20.06
CA GLU A 192 6.80 6.07 21.23
C GLU A 192 7.94 7.07 20.90
N LYS A 193 8.76 6.77 19.89
CA LYS A 193 9.81 7.68 19.38
C LYS A 193 9.29 8.78 18.43
N GLY A 194 7.98 8.91 18.25
CA GLY A 194 7.39 9.94 17.38
C GLY A 194 7.59 9.70 15.88
N ARG A 195 7.85 8.45 15.46
CA ARG A 195 8.07 8.10 14.04
C ARG A 195 6.91 7.33 13.40
N VAL A 196 5.86 7.06 14.17
CA VAL A 196 4.64 6.40 13.70
C VAL A 196 3.44 7.27 14.02
N PHE A 197 2.68 7.62 12.99
CA PHE A 197 1.44 8.38 13.14
C PHE A 197 0.24 7.53 12.74
N THR A 198 -0.92 7.81 13.33
CA THR A 198 -2.14 7.04 13.04
C THR A 198 -3.24 7.97 12.56
N ILE A 199 -3.91 7.55 11.50
CA ILE A 199 -5.07 8.25 10.97
C ILE A 199 -6.22 8.23 12.00
N LYS A 200 -6.72 9.42 12.36
CA LYS A 200 -7.78 9.61 13.36
C LYS A 200 -9.11 8.99 12.93
N ASN A 201 -9.56 9.29 11.71
CA ASN A 201 -10.82 8.77 11.20
C ASN A 201 -10.63 7.38 10.57
N LYS A 202 -10.59 6.36 11.44
CA LYS A 202 -10.43 4.96 11.06
C LYS A 202 -11.68 4.37 10.38
N ARG A 203 -12.87 4.94 10.59
CA ARG A 203 -14.14 4.44 10.01
C ARG A 203 -14.33 4.93 8.57
N ALA A 204 -13.85 6.12 8.23
CA ALA A 204 -13.82 6.63 6.86
C ALA A 204 -12.52 6.25 6.12
N ARG A 205 -12.54 6.34 4.79
CA ARG A 205 -11.40 6.04 3.89
C ARG A 205 -10.14 6.80 4.39
N PRO A 206 -8.99 6.13 4.58
CA PRO A 206 -7.87 6.66 5.35
C PRO A 206 -7.09 7.71 4.53
N LYS A 207 -7.59 8.93 4.47
CA LYS A 207 -6.93 10.06 3.80
C LYS A 207 -5.73 10.55 4.61
N ILE A 208 -4.58 10.76 3.97
CA ILE A 208 -3.43 11.44 4.58
C ILE A 208 -3.64 12.94 4.41
N SER A 209 -4.00 13.61 5.51
CA SER A 209 -4.23 15.06 5.55
C SER A 209 -3.89 15.63 6.92
N LYS A 210 -3.65 16.96 7.00
CA LYS A 210 -3.37 17.66 8.26
C LYS A 210 -4.42 17.35 9.35
N ASN A 211 -5.70 17.36 8.97
CA ASN A 211 -6.81 17.10 9.88
C ASN A 211 -6.86 15.64 10.38
N ASN A 212 -6.34 14.70 9.60
CA ASN A 212 -6.50 13.27 9.85
C ASN A 212 -5.24 12.61 10.44
N LEU A 213 -4.04 13.18 10.26
CA LEU A 213 -2.76 12.63 10.75
C LEU A 213 -2.25 13.27 12.05
N SER A 214 -2.77 14.45 12.43
CA SER A 214 -2.19 15.45 13.36
C SER A 214 -1.28 16.47 12.67
N GLU A 215 -1.08 17.62 13.30
CA GLU A 215 -0.23 18.70 12.78
C GLU A 215 1.24 18.27 12.72
N GLU A 216 1.77 17.68 13.78
CA GLU A 216 3.13 17.15 13.83
C GLU A 216 3.38 16.08 12.77
N GLY A 217 2.48 15.08 12.68
CA GLY A 217 2.63 14.00 11.71
C GLY A 217 2.56 14.49 10.27
N PHE A 218 1.70 15.49 9.99
CA PHE A 218 1.61 16.05 8.65
C PHE A 218 2.80 16.94 8.30
N ALA A 219 3.37 17.66 9.27
CA ALA A 219 4.61 18.44 9.06
C ALA A 219 5.80 17.54 8.68
N GLU A 220 5.91 16.34 9.27
CA GLU A 220 6.93 15.36 8.85
C GLU A 220 6.71 14.87 7.42
N VAL A 221 5.46 14.68 6.99
CA VAL A 221 5.13 14.35 5.59
C VAL A 221 5.53 15.50 4.66
N GLU A 222 5.14 16.74 4.98
CA GLU A 222 5.49 17.92 4.20
C GLU A 222 7.00 18.09 4.06
N LYS A 223 7.77 17.85 5.13
CA LYS A 223 9.22 17.87 5.12
C LYS A 223 9.78 16.85 4.13
N ILE A 224 9.30 15.61 4.15
CA ILE A 224 9.76 14.54 3.24
C ILE A 224 9.41 14.86 1.78
N LEU A 225 8.19 15.34 1.51
CA LEU A 225 7.76 15.71 0.17
C LEU A 225 8.50 16.97 -0.33
N GLY A 226 8.82 17.86 0.60
CA GLY A 226 9.58 19.09 0.44
C GLY A 226 11.10 18.93 0.34
N THR A 227 11.67 17.74 0.55
CA THR A 227 13.03 17.38 0.09
C THR A 227 13.01 16.93 -1.36
#